data_AF-A0A318AC92-F1
#
_entry.id   AF-A0A318AC92-F1
#
_cell.length_a   1.000
_cell.length_b   1.000
_cell.length_c   1.000
_cell.angle_alpha   90.00
_cell.angle_beta   90.00
_cell.angle_gamma   90.00
#
_symmetry.space_group_name_H-M   'P 1'
#
loop_
_entity.id
_entity.type
_entity.pdbx_description
1 polymer ?
#
loop_
_entity_poly.entity_id
_entity_poly.type
_entity_poly.pdbx_seq_one_letter_code
_entity_poly.pdbx_strand_id
1 'polypeptide(L)'
;MIDLTRVDPRLHDDITLIVDELQASVGLDPDSVLVVGAGCRDILHAAFGRTFPLRATTDTDLGIAVHGWTISERIDARFRRIGSNGIRYSIAGIPVDIMPFGEVEDPDGITHPAARRGSRGLRVPRRLRAFPRLTLPNRMSVRLPQPAGYAALKMRSWIDRAMYGHDKDAKDLALAAFWHQEAPEIQERLYDTDAGFDILTTLDLDIDLAATRLL
;
A
#
# COMPACT_ATOMS: atom_id res chain seq x y z
N MET A 1 9.51 -0.98 -14.88
CA MET A 1 9.04 -2.25 -14.26
C MET A 1 9.62 -2.40 -12.85
N ILE A 2 8.78 -2.75 -11.87
CA ILE A 2 9.19 -2.99 -10.48
C ILE A 2 10.01 -4.28 -10.34
N ASP A 3 11.16 -4.22 -9.67
CA ASP A 3 12.01 -5.38 -9.42
C ASP A 3 12.13 -5.66 -7.91
N LEU A 4 11.29 -6.59 -7.43
CA LEU A 4 11.23 -6.97 -6.02
C LEU A 4 12.41 -7.84 -5.57
N THR A 5 13.22 -8.37 -6.50
CA THR A 5 14.39 -9.20 -6.14
C THR A 5 15.55 -8.37 -5.59
N ARG A 6 15.50 -7.06 -5.77
CA ARG A 6 16.52 -6.09 -5.34
C ARG A 6 16.27 -5.52 -3.95
N VAL A 7 15.15 -5.84 -3.33
CA VAL A 7 14.76 -5.32 -2.01
C VAL A 7 15.60 -6.01 -0.93
N ASP A 8 16.30 -5.23 -0.09
CA ASP A 8 17.01 -5.79 1.08
C ASP A 8 15.99 -6.48 1.99
N PRO A 9 16.18 -7.76 2.35
CA PRO A 9 15.28 -8.49 3.23
C PRO A 9 14.96 -7.79 4.55
N ARG A 10 15.91 -6.98 5.06
CA ARG A 10 15.75 -6.19 6.28
C ARG A 10 14.58 -5.20 6.21
N LEU A 11 14.16 -4.79 5.01
CA LEU A 11 12.99 -3.92 4.83
C LEU A 11 11.65 -4.65 5.06
N HIS A 12 11.66 -5.98 5.12
CA HIS A 12 10.46 -6.80 5.26
C HIS A 12 10.60 -7.97 6.26
N ASP A 13 11.61 -7.95 7.15
CA ASP A 13 11.75 -8.94 8.22
C ASP A 13 10.54 -8.92 9.17
N ASP A 14 10.10 -7.71 9.57
CA ASP A 14 8.91 -7.54 10.41
C ASP A 14 7.64 -8.10 9.75
N ILE A 15 7.49 -7.88 8.43
CA ILE A 15 6.37 -8.41 7.65
C ILE A 15 6.38 -9.94 7.70
N THR A 16 7.56 -10.54 7.64
CA THR A 16 7.75 -11.98 7.68
C THR A 16 7.26 -12.55 9.00
N LEU A 17 7.67 -11.96 10.12
CA LEU A 17 7.27 -12.37 11.46
C LEU A 17 5.76 -12.21 11.70
N ILE A 18 5.18 -11.11 11.24
CA ILE A 18 3.74 -10.83 11.38
C ILE A 18 2.91 -11.82 10.57
N VAL A 19 3.27 -12.07 9.31
CA VAL A 19 2.49 -12.95 8.43
C VAL A 19 2.63 -14.40 8.88
N ASP A 20 3.79 -14.81 9.39
CA ASP A 20 4.03 -16.15 9.96
C ASP A 20 3.13 -16.39 11.18
N GLU A 21 3.13 -15.45 12.12
CA GLU A 21 2.27 -15.51 13.32
C GLU A 21 0.79 -15.50 12.96
N LEU A 22 0.36 -14.69 11.97
CA LEU A 22 -1.03 -14.67 11.51
C LEU A 22 -1.43 -15.98 10.81
N GLN A 23 -0.56 -16.55 9.98
CA GLN A 23 -0.81 -17.84 9.36
C GLN A 23 -0.97 -18.92 10.43
N ALA A 24 -0.06 -18.99 11.40
CA ALA A 24 -0.08 -19.99 12.45
C ALA A 24 -1.26 -19.84 13.42
N SER A 25 -1.59 -18.60 13.83
CA SER A 25 -2.58 -18.35 14.87
C SER A 25 -4.02 -18.21 14.35
N VAL A 26 -4.24 -17.77 13.11
CA VAL A 26 -5.61 -17.53 12.59
C VAL A 26 -5.89 -18.18 11.22
N GLY A 27 -4.91 -18.86 10.64
CA GLY A 27 -5.04 -19.52 9.34
C GLY A 27 -5.13 -18.55 8.17
N LEU A 28 -4.46 -17.39 8.28
CA LEU A 28 -4.37 -16.42 7.19
C LEU A 28 -3.62 -17.03 5.98
N ASP A 29 -4.14 -16.83 4.77
CA ASP A 29 -3.40 -17.09 3.54
C ASP A 29 -2.47 -15.90 3.25
N PRO A 30 -1.13 -16.07 3.25
CA PRO A 30 -0.18 -15.00 2.93
C PRO A 30 -0.46 -14.33 1.59
N ASP A 31 -0.94 -15.07 0.59
CA ASP A 31 -1.21 -14.53 -0.75
C ASP A 31 -2.39 -13.53 -0.78
N SER A 32 -3.17 -13.51 0.31
CA SER A 32 -4.30 -12.60 0.52
C SER A 32 -3.93 -11.34 1.29
N VAL A 33 -2.65 -11.18 1.65
CA VAL A 33 -2.12 -10.00 2.34
C VAL A 33 -1.66 -8.97 1.33
N LEU A 34 -2.10 -7.72 1.52
CA LEU A 34 -1.53 -6.56 0.83
C LEU A 34 -0.73 -5.72 1.82
N VAL A 35 0.56 -5.51 1.55
CA VAL A 35 1.40 -4.59 2.32
C VAL A 35 1.04 -3.15 1.93
N VAL A 36 0.71 -2.32 2.92
CA VAL A 36 0.35 -0.91 2.78
C VAL A 36 1.11 -0.05 3.81
N GLY A 37 0.90 1.26 3.78
CA GLY A 37 1.56 2.18 4.73
C GLY A 37 3.01 2.51 4.36
N ALA A 38 3.82 2.87 5.35
CA ALA A 38 5.21 3.29 5.13
C ALA A 38 6.12 2.13 4.76
N GLY A 39 5.94 0.94 5.35
CA GLY A 39 6.73 -0.23 4.97
C GLY A 39 6.56 -0.58 3.48
N CYS A 40 5.34 -0.47 2.96
CA CYS A 40 5.05 -0.60 1.53
C CYS A 40 5.83 0.42 0.70
N ARG A 41 5.83 1.69 1.12
CA ARG A 41 6.55 2.78 0.43
C ARG A 41 8.03 2.46 0.28
N ASP A 42 8.66 2.03 1.36
CA ASP A 42 10.10 1.84 1.42
C ASP A 42 10.51 0.61 0.57
N ILE A 43 9.70 -0.45 0.59
CA ILE A 43 9.85 -1.60 -0.31
C ILE A 43 9.70 -1.18 -1.78
N LEU A 44 8.65 -0.43 -2.13
CA LEU A 44 8.44 0.06 -3.50
C LEU A 44 9.62 0.94 -3.94
N HIS A 45 10.07 1.84 -3.08
CA HIS A 45 11.21 2.71 -3.35
C HIS A 45 12.48 1.93 -3.71
N ALA A 46 12.82 0.94 -2.89
CA ALA A 46 13.95 0.05 -3.14
C ALA A 46 13.76 -0.78 -4.42
N ALA A 47 12.54 -1.28 -4.66
CA ALA A 47 12.22 -2.07 -5.85
C ALA A 47 12.28 -1.28 -7.17
N PHE A 48 12.15 0.06 -7.10
CA PHE A 48 12.43 0.97 -8.22
C PHE A 48 13.91 1.36 -8.33
N GLY A 49 14.79 0.75 -7.53
CA GLY A 49 16.23 0.99 -7.54
C GLY A 49 16.64 2.35 -6.97
N ARG A 50 15.78 2.97 -6.16
CA ARG A 50 16.00 4.32 -5.63
C ARG A 50 16.64 4.25 -4.25
N THR A 51 17.62 5.13 -4.01
CA THR A 51 18.48 5.11 -2.80
C THR A 51 18.50 6.42 -2.05
N PHE A 52 17.78 7.44 -2.53
CA PHE A 52 17.72 8.71 -1.83
C PHE A 52 16.93 8.56 -0.52
N PRO A 53 17.33 9.28 0.55
CA PRO A 53 16.69 9.11 1.83
C PRO A 53 15.22 9.52 1.73
N LEU A 54 14.35 8.59 2.13
CA LEU A 54 12.97 8.93 2.44
C LEU A 54 12.91 9.52 3.85
N ARG A 55 11.83 10.26 4.12
CA ARG A 55 11.57 10.74 5.48
C ARG A 55 11.59 9.54 6.44
N ALA A 56 12.38 9.64 7.51
CA ALA A 56 12.33 8.71 8.62
C ALA A 56 10.90 8.64 9.18
N THR A 57 10.31 7.46 9.18
CA THR A 57 9.04 7.21 9.85
C THR A 57 9.34 6.77 11.27
N THR A 58 8.96 7.57 12.25
CA THR A 58 9.07 7.27 13.68
C THR A 58 8.10 6.18 14.12
N ASP A 59 7.04 5.97 13.35
CA ASP A 59 6.12 4.86 13.49
C ASP A 59 6.56 3.77 12.51
N THR A 60 6.70 2.53 12.97
CA THR A 60 6.58 1.35 12.11
C THR A 60 5.13 1.35 11.59
N ASP A 61 4.84 2.19 10.60
CA ASP A 61 3.57 2.31 9.88
C ASP A 61 3.47 1.13 8.89
N LEU A 62 3.67 -0.10 9.39
CA LEU A 62 3.37 -1.31 8.65
C LEU A 62 1.86 -1.51 8.72
N GLY A 63 1.21 -1.29 7.59
CA GLY A 63 -0.17 -1.67 7.40
C GLY A 63 -0.22 -2.96 6.62
N ILE A 64 -1.06 -3.89 7.03
CA ILE A 64 -1.46 -5.00 6.17
C ILE A 64 -2.95 -4.95 5.95
N ALA A 65 -3.37 -5.10 4.70
CA ALA A 65 -4.75 -5.37 4.40
C ALA A 65 -4.93 -6.90 4.39
N VAL A 66 -6.03 -7.39 4.97
CA VAL A 66 -6.39 -8.82 5.00
C VAL A 66 -7.74 -9.07 4.30
N HIS A 67 -7.77 -10.06 3.41
CA HIS A 67 -8.99 -10.39 2.66
C HIS A 67 -10.00 -11.19 3.50
N GLY A 68 -11.19 -10.63 3.71
CA GLY A 68 -12.34 -11.32 4.29
C GLY A 68 -12.58 -11.09 5.80
N TRP A 69 -13.86 -10.99 6.17
CA TRP A 69 -14.30 -10.72 7.55
C TRP A 69 -13.94 -11.84 8.54
N THR A 70 -14.05 -13.10 8.13
CA THR A 70 -13.79 -14.25 9.02
C THR A 70 -12.37 -14.25 9.57
N ILE A 71 -11.36 -13.90 8.75
CA ILE A 71 -9.98 -13.79 9.27
C ILE A 71 -9.87 -12.61 10.23
N SER A 72 -10.53 -11.50 9.94
CA SER A 72 -10.50 -10.31 10.80
C SER A 72 -11.12 -10.56 12.17
N GLU A 73 -12.24 -11.30 12.22
CA GLU A 73 -12.86 -11.77 13.47
C GLU A 73 -11.92 -12.67 14.28
N ARG A 74 -11.21 -13.59 13.60
CA ARG A 74 -10.21 -14.44 14.26
C ARG A 74 -9.04 -13.63 14.80
N ILE A 75 -8.59 -12.61 14.06
CA ILE A 75 -7.54 -11.68 14.51
C ILE A 75 -8.03 -10.95 15.77
N ASP A 76 -9.24 -10.43 15.76
CA ASP A 76 -9.84 -9.73 16.90
C ASP A 76 -10.01 -10.63 18.14
N ALA A 77 -10.34 -11.90 17.95
CA ALA A 77 -10.45 -12.86 19.03
C ALA A 77 -9.08 -13.27 19.61
N ARG A 78 -8.02 -13.25 18.79
CA ARG A 78 -6.70 -13.82 19.13
C ARG A 78 -5.68 -12.79 19.58
N PHE A 79 -5.74 -11.57 19.04
CA PHE A 79 -4.75 -10.52 19.24
C PHE A 79 -5.38 -9.29 19.89
N ARG A 80 -4.64 -8.69 20.83
CA ARG A 80 -5.08 -7.48 21.51
C ARG A 80 -4.86 -6.26 20.60
N ARG A 81 -5.92 -5.47 20.44
CA ARG A 81 -5.83 -4.12 19.87
C ARG A 81 -5.03 -3.20 20.80
N ILE A 82 -4.13 -2.42 20.23
CA ILE A 82 -3.32 -1.42 20.93
C ILE A 82 -3.58 -0.04 20.31
N GLY A 83 -3.18 1.04 20.99
CA GLY A 83 -3.36 2.41 20.48
C GLY A 83 -4.82 2.87 20.41
N SER A 84 -5.04 4.05 19.80
CA SER A 84 -6.33 4.73 19.76
C SER A 84 -6.99 4.77 18.37
N ASN A 85 -6.33 4.22 17.35
CA ASN A 85 -6.80 4.24 15.97
C ASN A 85 -7.80 3.11 15.65
N GLY A 86 -8.02 2.17 16.57
CA GLY A 86 -9.00 1.10 16.40
C GLY A 86 -8.65 0.09 15.30
N ILE A 87 -7.40 0.02 14.83
CA ILE A 87 -6.92 -0.97 13.84
C ILE A 87 -5.50 -1.47 14.13
N ARG A 88 -4.84 -0.97 15.17
CA ARG A 88 -3.49 -1.40 15.54
C ARG A 88 -3.52 -2.60 16.45
N TYR A 89 -2.64 -3.56 16.19
CA TYR A 89 -2.46 -4.78 16.97
C TYR A 89 -0.98 -4.96 17.32
N SER A 90 -0.69 -5.78 18.33
CA SER A 90 0.65 -6.32 18.57
C SER A 90 0.68 -7.77 18.10
N ILE A 91 1.46 -8.06 17.06
CA ILE A 91 1.63 -9.40 16.48
C ILE A 91 3.12 -9.70 16.40
N ALA A 92 3.54 -10.86 16.92
CA ALA A 92 4.96 -11.20 17.10
C ALA A 92 5.76 -10.11 17.87
N GLY A 93 5.10 -9.34 18.75
CA GLY A 93 5.71 -8.22 19.47
C GLY A 93 5.80 -6.91 18.66
N ILE A 94 5.37 -6.92 17.39
CA ILE A 94 5.49 -5.80 16.46
C ILE A 94 4.14 -5.08 16.34
N PRO A 95 4.10 -3.73 16.47
CA PRO A 95 2.91 -2.94 16.17
C PRO A 95 2.57 -2.98 14.67
N VAL A 96 1.35 -3.40 14.34
CA VAL A 96 0.87 -3.46 12.95
C VAL A 96 -0.56 -2.95 12.85
N ASP A 97 -0.82 -2.09 11.86
CA ASP A 97 -2.19 -1.67 11.53
C ASP A 97 -2.81 -2.70 10.56
N ILE A 98 -3.90 -3.35 10.97
CA ILE A 98 -4.57 -4.37 10.15
C ILE A 98 -5.89 -3.85 9.66
N MET A 99 -6.11 -3.95 8.36
CA MET A 99 -7.32 -3.47 7.72
C MET A 99 -8.01 -4.57 6.93
N PRO A 100 -9.25 -4.94 7.29
CA PRO A 100 -10.06 -5.84 6.47
C PRO A 100 -10.36 -5.22 5.10
N PHE A 101 -10.36 -6.03 4.04
CA PHE A 101 -10.87 -5.67 2.72
C PHE A 101 -11.43 -6.90 1.97
N GLY A 102 -12.20 -6.74 0.89
CA GLY A 102 -12.80 -7.87 0.14
C GLY A 102 -14.25 -7.64 -0.29
N GLU A 103 -15.02 -8.73 -0.52
CA GLU A 103 -16.38 -8.73 -1.11
C GLU A 103 -17.51 -8.07 -0.29
N VAL A 104 -17.18 -7.20 0.66
CA VAL A 104 -18.17 -6.37 1.37
C VAL A 104 -17.68 -4.93 1.41
N GLU A 105 -17.59 -4.31 0.23
CA GLU A 105 -17.82 -2.88 0.13
C GLU A 105 -19.32 -2.69 -0.14
N ASP A 106 -20.01 -2.04 0.80
CA ASP A 106 -21.18 -1.24 0.45
C ASP A 106 -20.75 -0.26 -0.67
N PRO A 107 -21.56 0.05 -1.70
CA PRO A 107 -21.26 1.07 -2.72
C PRO A 107 -20.58 2.36 -2.20
N ASP A 108 -20.81 2.71 -0.93
CA ASP A 108 -20.22 3.87 -0.25
C ASP A 108 -18.78 3.66 0.30
N GLY A 109 -18.24 2.44 0.27
CA GLY A 109 -16.84 2.14 0.62
C GLY A 109 -16.51 2.19 2.12
N ILE A 110 -17.35 1.58 2.96
CA ILE A 110 -17.16 1.49 4.41
C ILE A 110 -16.74 0.06 4.77
N THR A 111 -15.58 -0.09 5.42
CA THR A 111 -15.17 -1.35 6.06
C THR A 111 -15.64 -1.38 7.51
N HIS A 112 -16.36 -2.42 7.95
CA HIS A 112 -16.93 -2.56 9.30
C HIS A 112 -16.26 -3.67 10.13
N PRO A 113 -15.43 -3.36 11.14
CA PRO A 113 -15.57 -2.18 11.98
C PRO A 113 -14.80 -0.99 11.41
N ALA A 114 -15.47 0.16 11.36
CA ALA A 114 -14.79 1.41 11.08
C ALA A 114 -13.77 1.67 12.21
N ALA A 115 -12.51 1.86 11.84
CA ALA A 115 -11.39 2.19 12.74
C ALA A 115 -11.73 3.33 13.72
N ARG A 116 -12.62 4.24 13.30
CA ARG A 116 -13.22 5.31 14.11
C ARG A 116 -14.70 5.42 13.77
N ARG A 117 -15.55 5.76 14.76
CA ARG A 117 -16.93 6.24 14.49
C ARG A 117 -16.84 7.38 13.46
N GLY A 118 -17.33 7.15 12.24
CA GLY A 118 -17.32 8.13 11.15
C GLY A 118 -16.16 8.08 10.17
N SER A 119 -15.17 7.17 10.33
CA SER A 119 -14.13 6.94 9.31
C SER A 119 -14.66 5.99 8.24
N ARG A 120 -14.67 6.46 6.98
CA ARG A 120 -14.97 5.60 5.84
C ARG A 120 -13.70 4.78 5.54
N GLY A 121 -13.79 3.45 5.61
CA GLY A 121 -12.65 2.52 5.43
C GLY A 121 -11.80 2.74 4.18
N LEU A 122 -10.56 2.27 4.18
CA LEU A 122 -9.68 2.35 2.99
C LEU A 122 -10.18 1.39 1.91
N ARG A 123 -10.42 1.90 0.70
CA ARG A 123 -10.70 1.06 -0.47
C ARG A 123 -9.42 0.38 -0.93
N VAL A 124 -9.32 -0.93 -0.77
CA VAL A 124 -8.23 -1.73 -1.33
C VAL A 124 -8.72 -2.34 -2.65
N PRO A 125 -7.98 -2.23 -3.76
CA PRO A 125 -8.44 -2.70 -5.06
C PRO A 125 -8.83 -4.19 -5.05
N ARG A 126 -10.01 -4.50 -5.59
CA ARG A 126 -10.61 -5.85 -5.61
C ARG A 126 -9.76 -6.90 -6.36
N ARG A 127 -8.77 -6.48 -7.15
CA ARG A 127 -7.90 -7.36 -7.96
C ARG A 127 -6.49 -7.52 -7.37
N LEU A 128 -6.39 -7.99 -6.12
CA LEU A 128 -5.10 -8.32 -5.49
C LEU A 128 -4.21 -9.23 -6.33
N ARG A 129 -4.80 -10.17 -7.05
CA ARG A 129 -4.04 -11.15 -7.85
C ARG A 129 -3.23 -10.49 -8.97
N ALA A 130 -3.61 -9.28 -9.40
CA ALA A 130 -2.88 -8.50 -10.38
C ALA A 130 -1.69 -7.75 -9.78
N PHE A 131 -1.55 -7.73 -8.45
CA PHE A 131 -0.46 -7.06 -7.78
C PHE A 131 0.83 -7.89 -7.74
N PRO A 132 1.99 -7.23 -7.86
CA PRO A 132 3.30 -7.84 -7.67
C PRO A 132 3.37 -8.65 -6.37
N ARG A 133 4.06 -9.79 -6.45
CA ARG A 133 4.26 -10.72 -5.33
C ARG A 133 5.66 -10.48 -4.75
N LEU A 134 5.74 -10.12 -3.47
CA LEU A 134 6.99 -10.14 -2.71
C LEU A 134 7.15 -11.49 -2.05
N THR A 135 8.27 -12.16 -2.32
CA THR A 135 8.64 -13.39 -1.65
C THR A 135 9.37 -13.04 -0.36
N LEU A 136 8.81 -13.49 0.77
CA LEU A 136 9.39 -13.29 2.09
C LEU A 136 10.52 -14.32 2.34
N PRO A 137 11.45 -14.09 3.29
CA PRO A 137 12.56 -14.98 3.59
C PRO A 137 12.14 -16.42 3.94
N ASN A 138 10.97 -16.61 4.55
CA ASN A 138 10.40 -17.93 4.84
C ASN A 138 9.63 -18.57 3.67
N ARG A 139 9.81 -18.05 2.44
CA ARG A 139 9.18 -18.51 1.19
C ARG A 139 7.67 -18.30 1.11
N MET A 140 7.06 -17.67 2.12
CA MET A 140 5.72 -17.12 1.97
C MET A 140 5.73 -15.96 0.98
N SER A 141 4.54 -15.53 0.56
CA SER A 141 4.43 -14.47 -0.42
C SER A 141 3.24 -13.58 -0.12
N VAL A 142 3.50 -12.28 -0.15
CA VAL A 142 2.49 -11.23 0.05
C VAL A 142 2.37 -10.36 -1.20
N ARG A 143 1.36 -9.52 -1.26
CA ARG A 143 1.13 -8.57 -2.36
C ARG A 143 1.61 -7.18 -2.01
N LEU A 144 2.08 -6.46 -3.02
CA LEU A 144 2.35 -5.03 -2.96
C LEU A 144 1.57 -4.30 -4.05
N PRO A 145 0.98 -3.14 -3.76
CA PRO A 145 0.32 -2.35 -4.79
C PRO A 145 1.34 -1.87 -5.83
N GLN A 146 0.89 -1.68 -7.07
CA GLN A 146 1.63 -0.87 -8.05
C GLN A 146 1.59 0.62 -7.63
N PRO A 147 2.43 1.52 -8.21
CA PRO A 147 2.41 2.94 -7.89
C PRO A 147 1.02 3.59 -7.90
N ALA A 148 0.19 3.30 -8.92
CA ALA A 148 -1.20 3.77 -8.99
C ALA A 148 -2.05 3.29 -7.81
N GLY A 149 -1.91 2.02 -7.43
CA GLY A 149 -2.59 1.46 -6.26
C GLY A 149 -2.13 2.11 -4.96
N TYR A 150 -0.83 2.34 -4.79
CA TYR A 150 -0.28 3.04 -3.64
C TYR A 150 -0.77 4.50 -3.57
N ALA A 151 -0.79 5.20 -4.72
CA ALA A 151 -1.32 6.56 -4.83
C ALA A 151 -2.79 6.62 -4.43
N ALA A 152 -3.64 5.70 -4.92
CA ALA A 152 -5.05 5.65 -4.55
C ALA A 152 -5.25 5.46 -3.03
N LEU A 153 -4.47 4.56 -2.41
CA LEU A 153 -4.51 4.32 -0.96
C LEU A 153 -4.10 5.58 -0.17
N LYS A 154 -3.09 6.31 -0.66
CA LYS A 154 -2.61 7.55 -0.03
C LYS A 154 -3.56 8.71 -0.24
N MET A 155 -4.19 8.82 -1.40
CA MET A 155 -5.20 9.83 -1.66
C MET A 155 -6.39 9.67 -0.71
N ARG A 156 -6.86 8.44 -0.49
CA ARG A 156 -7.90 8.19 0.51
C ARG A 156 -7.43 8.52 1.93
N SER A 157 -6.24 8.07 2.32
CA SER A 157 -5.67 8.39 3.63
C SER A 157 -5.56 9.90 3.84
N TRP A 158 -5.20 10.65 2.77
CA TRP A 158 -5.10 12.10 2.81
C TRP A 158 -6.46 12.76 2.94
N ILE A 159 -7.48 12.33 2.18
CA ILE A 159 -8.85 12.87 2.29
C ILE A 159 -9.34 12.81 3.74
N ASP A 160 -9.08 11.70 4.45
CA ASP A 160 -9.51 11.52 5.84
C ASP A 160 -8.69 12.35 6.84
N ARG A 161 -7.48 12.77 6.48
CA ARG A 161 -6.53 13.43 7.39
C ARG A 161 -6.30 14.91 7.08
N ALA A 162 -6.57 15.35 5.85
CA ALA A 162 -6.32 16.71 5.38
C ALA A 162 -7.13 17.74 6.16
N MET A 163 -8.36 17.40 6.56
CA MET A 163 -9.19 18.24 7.43
C MET A 163 -8.56 18.53 8.81
N TYR A 164 -7.57 17.74 9.21
CA TYR A 164 -6.81 17.91 10.46
C TYR A 164 -5.40 18.50 10.24
N GLY A 165 -5.10 19.01 9.04
CA GLY A 165 -3.82 19.65 8.74
C GLY A 165 -2.63 18.70 8.57
N HIS A 166 -2.86 17.40 8.39
CA HIS A 166 -1.79 16.43 8.13
C HIS A 166 -1.45 16.36 6.63
N ASP A 167 -0.22 16.71 6.28
CA ASP A 167 0.30 16.77 4.91
C ASP A 167 1.18 15.58 4.51
N LYS A 168 1.41 14.62 5.42
CA LYS A 168 2.36 13.52 5.20
C LYS A 168 2.02 12.68 3.97
N ASP A 169 0.73 12.49 3.71
CA ASP A 169 0.23 11.73 2.57
C ASP A 169 0.46 12.46 1.23
N ALA A 170 0.60 13.80 1.23
CA ALA A 170 0.95 14.58 0.04
C ALA A 170 2.36 14.24 -0.48
N LYS A 171 3.32 14.06 0.44
CA LYS A 171 4.69 13.65 0.11
C LYS A 171 4.74 12.23 -0.44
N ASP A 172 3.92 11.33 0.12
CA ASP A 172 3.80 9.97 -0.40
C ASP A 172 3.18 9.95 -1.80
N LEU A 173 2.23 10.85 -2.10
CA LEU A 173 1.68 11.02 -3.45
C LEU A 173 2.71 11.58 -4.44
N ALA A 174 3.49 12.58 -4.04
CA ALA A 174 4.58 13.10 -4.86
C ALA A 174 5.62 12.00 -5.18
N LEU A 175 5.91 11.13 -4.21
CA LEU A 175 6.81 10.00 -4.43
C LEU A 175 6.21 8.95 -5.39
N ALA A 176 4.90 8.71 -5.31
CA ALA A 176 4.21 7.82 -6.25
C ALA A 176 4.23 8.37 -7.68
N ALA A 177 4.01 9.68 -7.83
CA ALA A 177 4.16 10.38 -9.12
C ALA A 177 5.58 10.25 -9.66
N PHE A 178 6.59 10.48 -8.81
CA PHE A 178 7.99 10.29 -9.18
C PHE A 178 8.30 8.87 -9.69
N TRP A 179 7.85 7.81 -8.99
CA TRP A 179 8.04 6.44 -9.48
C TRP A 179 7.39 6.20 -10.84
N HIS A 180 6.24 6.84 -11.08
CA HIS A 180 5.49 6.70 -12.31
C HIS A 180 6.14 7.46 -13.47
N GLN A 181 6.62 8.69 -13.24
CA GLN A 181 7.38 9.50 -14.18
C GLN A 181 8.65 8.78 -14.66
N GLU A 182 9.34 8.13 -13.73
CA GLU A 182 10.60 7.44 -13.97
C GLU A 182 10.45 6.02 -14.54
N ALA A 183 9.22 5.53 -14.72
CA ALA A 183 8.98 4.20 -15.24
C ALA A 183 9.12 4.16 -16.78
N PRO A 184 10.02 3.34 -17.35
CA PRO A 184 10.24 3.28 -18.80
C PRO A 184 8.96 3.01 -19.59
N GLU A 185 8.10 2.13 -19.08
CA GLU A 185 6.81 1.80 -19.70
C GLU A 185 5.86 3.00 -19.83
N ILE A 186 6.01 4.03 -18.98
CA ILE A 186 5.23 5.27 -19.05
C ILE A 186 5.79 6.20 -20.11
N GLN A 187 7.11 6.28 -20.23
CA GLN A 187 7.77 7.03 -21.30
C GLN A 187 7.42 6.43 -22.67
N GLU A 188 7.55 5.11 -22.83
CA GLU A 188 7.13 4.39 -24.05
C GLU A 188 5.66 4.69 -24.37
N ARG A 189 4.76 4.61 -23.39
CA ARG A 189 3.34 4.93 -23.61
C ARG A 189 3.10 6.37 -24.06
N LEU A 190 3.84 7.34 -23.51
CA LEU A 190 3.71 8.75 -23.88
C LEU A 190 4.19 9.03 -25.31
N TYR A 191 5.31 8.44 -25.72
CA TYR A 191 5.92 8.72 -27.02
C TYR A 191 5.42 7.82 -28.16
N ASP A 192 5.06 6.56 -27.86
CA ASP A 192 4.79 5.54 -28.87
C ASP A 192 3.29 5.31 -29.11
N THR A 193 2.41 6.08 -28.47
CA THR A 193 0.95 5.99 -28.69
C THR A 193 0.35 7.34 -29.04
N ASP A 194 -0.61 7.37 -29.97
CA ASP A 194 -1.31 8.60 -30.37
C ASP A 194 -1.94 9.31 -29.15
N ALA A 195 -2.60 8.54 -28.27
CA ALA A 195 -3.20 9.07 -27.05
C ALA A 195 -2.16 9.64 -26.06
N GLY A 196 -0.96 9.05 -25.99
CA GLY A 196 0.14 9.57 -25.19
C GLY A 196 0.69 10.88 -25.76
N PHE A 197 0.86 10.93 -27.08
CA PHE A 197 1.36 12.11 -27.77
C PHE A 197 0.37 13.30 -27.69
N ASP A 198 -0.94 13.01 -27.74
CA ASP A 198 -2.00 14.00 -27.50
C ASP A 198 -1.91 14.61 -26.09
N ILE A 199 -1.62 13.79 -25.07
CA ILE A 199 -1.41 14.26 -23.70
C ILE A 199 -0.20 15.17 -23.63
N LEU A 200 0.94 14.76 -24.21
CA LEU A 200 2.16 15.58 -24.26
C LEU A 200 1.88 16.94 -24.91
N THR A 201 1.20 16.95 -26.06
CA THR A 201 0.89 18.19 -26.79
C THR A 201 -0.05 19.10 -25.99
N THR A 202 -1.05 18.52 -25.31
CA THR A 202 -2.01 19.27 -24.47
C THR A 202 -1.33 19.92 -23.27
N LEU A 203 -0.22 19.36 -22.80
CA LEU A 203 0.52 19.80 -21.62
C LEU A 203 1.83 20.51 -22.00
N ASP A 204 1.91 21.10 -23.19
CA ASP A 204 3.06 21.86 -23.67
C ASP A 204 4.41 21.10 -23.55
N LEU A 205 4.36 19.78 -23.78
CA LEU A 205 5.48 18.85 -23.66
C LEU A 205 6.10 18.81 -22.24
N ASP A 206 5.34 19.15 -21.20
CA ASP A 206 5.71 18.87 -19.81
C ASP A 206 5.59 17.37 -19.55
N ILE A 207 6.73 16.67 -19.69
CA ILE A 207 6.82 15.20 -19.58
C ILE A 207 6.44 14.74 -18.17
N ASP A 208 6.84 15.49 -17.14
CA ASP A 208 6.58 15.15 -15.75
C ASP A 208 5.09 15.23 -15.43
N LEU A 209 4.43 16.28 -15.90
CA LEU A 209 2.98 16.45 -15.76
C LEU A 209 2.20 15.45 -16.63
N ALA A 210 2.66 15.19 -17.84
CA ALA A 210 2.06 14.21 -18.75
C ALA A 210 2.12 12.79 -18.21
N ALA A 211 3.27 12.38 -17.69
CA ALA A 211 3.41 11.09 -17.02
C ALA A 211 2.52 11.03 -15.78
N THR A 212 2.53 12.06 -14.93
CA THR A 212 1.65 12.11 -13.74
C THR A 212 0.16 12.02 -14.10
N ARG A 213 -0.26 12.56 -15.25
CA ARG A 213 -1.65 12.45 -15.73
C ARG A 213 -2.07 11.03 -16.09
N LEU A 214 -1.12 10.14 -16.36
CA LEU A 214 -1.38 8.72 -16.65
C LEU A 214 -1.53 7.84 -15.39
N LEU A 215 -1.23 8.39 -14.21
CA LEU A 215 -1.32 7.73 -12.90
C LEU A 215 -2.77 7.63 -12.39
#